data_AF-A0A952SBK0-F1
#
_entry.id   AF-A0A952SBK0-F1
#
_cell.length_a   1.000
_cell.length_b   1.000
_cell.length_c   1.000
_cell.angle_alpha   90.00
_cell.angle_beta   90.00
_cell.angle_gamma   90.00
#
_symmetry.space_group_name_H-M   'P 1'
#
loop_
_entity.id
_entity.type
_entity.pdbx_description
1 polymer ?
#
loop_
_entity_poly.entity_id
_entity_poly.type
_entity_poly.pdbx_seq_one_letter_code
_entity_poly.pdbx_strand_id
1 'polypeptide(L)'
;MRLVKFLMAALGVVLVGLLIMWGVGFIWSMLWYLIVFGAVGALAIGGYRWFRRAEQRALDFESRSGIGTADIEMSWDEYDRKYLRK
;
A
#
# COMPACT_ATOMS: atom_id res chain seq x y z
N MET A 1 -61.73 21.25 1.84
CA MET A 1 -60.75 21.46 2.93
C MET A 1 -60.10 20.17 3.46
N ARG A 2 -60.84 19.09 3.77
CA ARG A 2 -60.24 17.85 4.31
C ARG A 2 -59.30 17.14 3.31
N LEU A 3 -59.67 17.09 2.04
CA LEU A 3 -58.84 16.51 0.96
C LEU A 3 -57.49 17.22 0.81
N VAL A 4 -57.48 18.56 0.81
CA VAL A 4 -56.25 19.36 0.70
C VAL A 4 -55.32 19.12 1.89
N LYS A 5 -55.86 19.04 3.10
CA LYS A 5 -55.08 18.71 4.31
C LYS A 5 -54.48 17.31 4.24
N PHE A 6 -55.23 16.33 3.72
CA PHE A 6 -54.74 14.98 3.51
C PHE A 6 -53.60 14.93 2.49
N LEU A 7 -53.75 15.62 1.35
CA LEU A 7 -52.71 15.71 0.33
C LEU A 7 -51.43 16.36 0.88
N MET A 8 -51.55 17.44 1.64
CA MET A 8 -50.39 18.07 2.28
C MET A 8 -49.70 17.15 3.30
N ALA A 9 -50.46 16.40 4.10
CA ALA A 9 -49.90 15.44 5.04
C ALA A 9 -49.13 14.32 4.29
N ALA A 10 -49.71 13.78 3.22
CA ALA A 10 -49.05 12.77 2.39
C ALA A 10 -47.75 13.30 1.77
N LEU A 11 -47.77 14.54 1.26
CA LEU A 11 -46.61 15.18 0.66
C LEU A 11 -45.50 15.43 1.70
N GLY A 12 -45.87 15.80 2.92
CA GLY A 12 -44.95 15.92 4.04
C GLY A 12 -44.25 14.60 4.38
N VAL A 13 -45.00 13.50 4.42
CA VAL A 13 -44.43 12.15 4.67
C VAL A 13 -43.44 11.76 3.57
N VAL A 14 -43.78 12.02 2.31
CA VAL A 14 -42.88 11.75 1.16
C VAL A 14 -41.59 12.56 1.29
N LEU A 15 -41.67 13.85 1.60
CA LEU A 15 -40.50 14.71 1.76
C LEU A 15 -39.60 14.25 2.90
N VAL A 16 -40.17 13.88 4.05
CA VAL A 16 -39.42 13.32 5.18
C VAL A 16 -38.74 12.01 4.78
N GLY A 17 -39.45 11.13 4.07
CA GLY A 17 -38.89 9.88 3.56
C GLY A 17 -37.69 10.11 2.63
N LEU A 18 -37.79 11.08 1.72
CA LEU A 18 -36.69 11.46 0.82
C LEU A 18 -35.49 12.00 1.61
N LEU A 19 -35.73 12.83 2.62
CA LEU A 19 -34.68 13.38 3.49
C LEU A 19 -33.93 12.29 4.25
N ILE A 20 -34.66 11.32 4.81
CA ILE A 20 -34.07 10.17 5.51
C ILE A 20 -33.27 9.32 4.53
N MET A 21 -33.84 9.00 3.37
CA MET A 21 -33.16 8.21 2.35
C MET A 21 -31.86 8.89 1.88
N TRP A 22 -31.90 10.20 1.68
CA TRP A 22 -30.73 10.99 1.32
C TRP A 22 -29.66 10.94 2.43
N GLY A 23 -30.04 11.16 3.68
CA GLY A 23 -29.13 11.12 4.81
C GLY A 23 -28.48 9.75 5.00
N VAL A 24 -29.25 8.67 4.90
CA VAL A 24 -28.73 7.29 4.97
C VAL A 24 -27.78 7.02 3.80
N GLY A 25 -28.14 7.42 2.58
CA GLY A 25 -27.28 7.27 1.40
C GLY A 25 -25.95 8.03 1.53
N PHE A 26 -26.00 9.22 2.14
CA PHE A 26 -24.79 10.01 2.42
C PHE A 26 -23.88 9.35 3.46
N ILE A 27 -24.44 8.84 4.56
CA ILE A 27 -23.66 8.10 5.56
C ILE A 27 -23.04 6.84 4.93
N TRP A 28 -23.82 6.12 4.13
CA TRP A 28 -23.35 4.92 3.45
C TRP A 28 -22.18 5.21 2.50
N SER A 29 -22.26 6.28 1.71
CA SER A 29 -21.17 6.66 0.82
C SER A 29 -19.90 7.04 1.59
N MET A 30 -20.02 7.76 2.71
CA MET A 30 -18.87 8.05 3.58
C MET A 30 -18.20 6.79 4.11
N LEU A 31 -18.97 5.81 4.59
CA LEU A 31 -18.43 4.53 5.05
C LEU A 31 -17.71 3.78 3.93
N TRP A 32 -18.27 3.80 2.71
CA TRP A 32 -17.64 3.18 1.56
C TRP A 32 -16.29 3.83 1.22
N TYR A 33 -16.23 5.16 1.22
CA TYR A 33 -14.97 5.86 1.02
C TYR A 33 -13.95 5.51 2.10
N LEU A 34 -14.36 5.45 3.36
CA LEU A 34 -13.46 5.06 4.45
C LEU A 34 -12.87 3.65 4.24
N ILE A 35 -13.70 2.70 3.80
CA ILE A 35 -13.26 1.33 3.47
C ILE A 35 -12.27 1.35 2.30
N VAL A 36 -12.60 2.05 1.21
CA VAL A 36 -11.75 2.09 0.01
C VAL A 36 -10.41 2.76 0.32
N PHE A 37 -10.42 3.93 0.95
CA PHE A 37 -9.18 4.62 1.33
C PHE A 37 -8.38 3.82 2.36
N GLY A 38 -9.05 3.17 3.31
CA GLY A 38 -8.40 2.26 4.25
C GLY A 38 -7.72 1.08 3.55
N ALA A 39 -8.41 0.44 2.60
CA ALA A 39 -7.87 -0.67 1.81
C ALA A 39 -6.69 -0.22 0.94
N VAL A 40 -6.82 0.91 0.23
CA VAL A 40 -5.74 1.48 -0.59
C VAL A 40 -4.54 1.85 0.28
N GLY A 41 -4.75 2.47 1.43
CA GLY A 41 -3.68 2.80 2.38
C GLY A 41 -2.99 1.54 2.92
N ALA A 42 -3.75 0.51 3.29
CA ALA A 42 -3.22 -0.77 3.74
C ALA A 42 -2.40 -1.47 2.65
N LEU A 43 -2.88 -1.46 1.40
CA LEU A 43 -2.17 -2.01 0.25
C LEU A 43 -0.89 -1.22 -0.06
N ALA A 44 -0.93 0.11 -0.02
CA ALA A 44 0.24 0.95 -0.24
C ALA A 44 1.33 0.72 0.82
N ILE A 45 0.96 0.70 2.11
CA ILE A 45 1.88 0.45 3.21
C ILE A 45 2.40 -0.99 3.18
N GLY A 46 1.51 -1.97 2.97
CA GLY A 46 1.85 -3.38 2.88
C GLY A 46 2.78 -3.67 1.70
N GLY A 47 2.45 -3.14 0.52
CA GLY A 47 3.23 -3.21 -0.70
C GLY A 47 4.61 -2.56 -0.53
N TYR A 48 4.68 -1.37 0.06
CA TYR A 48 5.96 -0.71 0.33
C TYR A 48 6.85 -1.54 1.27
N ARG A 49 6.30 -2.11 2.35
CA ARG A 49 7.05 -2.97 3.27
C ARG A 49 7.53 -4.25 2.61
N TRP A 50 6.70 -4.86 1.77
CA TRP A 50 7.06 -6.05 1.00
C TRP A 50 8.15 -5.74 -0.02
N PHE A 51 8.02 -4.62 -0.74
CA PHE A 51 9.00 -4.17 -1.71
C PHE A 51 10.36 -3.93 -1.05
N ARG A 52 10.41 -3.21 0.08
CA ARG A 52 11.65 -3.00 0.84
C ARG A 52 12.30 -4.29 1.33
N ARG A 53 11.50 -5.29 1.75
CA ARG A 53 12.02 -6.62 2.11
C ARG A 53 12.55 -7.39 0.90
N ALA A 54 11.89 -7.28 -0.24
CA ALA A 54 12.35 -7.90 -1.48
C ALA A 54 13.65 -7.25 -1.98
N GLU A 55 13.73 -5.92 -1.93
CA GLU A 55 14.92 -5.13 -2.22
C GLU A 55 16.08 -5.51 -1.30
N GLN A 56 15.86 -5.58 0.02
CA GLN A 56 16.89 -6.04 0.96
C GLN A 56 17.35 -7.47 0.67
N ARG A 57 16.44 -8.39 0.34
CA ARG A 57 16.82 -9.77 -0.02
C ARG A 57 17.58 -9.85 -1.34
N ALA A 58 17.25 -9.01 -2.32
CA ALA A 58 17.96 -8.92 -3.59
C ALA A 58 19.36 -8.32 -3.40
N LEU A 59 19.48 -7.27 -2.60
CA LEU A 59 20.76 -6.62 -2.28
C LEU A 59 21.64 -7.50 -1.36
N ASP A 60 21.07 -8.27 -0.43
CA ASP A 60 21.82 -9.27 0.35
C ASP A 60 22.29 -10.45 -0.51
N PHE A 61 21.57 -10.76 -1.60
CA PHE A 61 22.06 -11.69 -2.62
C PHE A 61 23.29 -11.14 -3.35
N GLU A 62 23.37 -9.81 -3.52
CA GLU A 62 24.50 -9.13 -4.14
C GLU A 62 25.72 -9.05 -3.21
N SER A 63 25.52 -8.97 -1.88
CA SER A 63 26.60 -9.10 -0.88
C SER A 63 27.30 -10.48 -0.91
N ARG A 64 26.66 -11.52 -1.45
CA ARG A 64 27.24 -12.86 -1.61
C ARG A 64 27.64 -13.17 -3.06
N SER A 65 27.18 -12.41 -4.04
CA SER A 65 27.78 -12.42 -5.38
C SER A 65 28.97 -11.47 -5.39
N GLY A 66 30.08 -11.92 -4.78
CA GLY A 66 31.36 -11.24 -4.89
C GLY A 66 31.82 -11.17 -6.34
N ILE A 67 31.39 -10.15 -7.07
CA ILE A 67 32.15 -9.64 -8.20
C ILE A 67 33.22 -8.73 -7.60
N GLY A 68 34.40 -9.31 -7.36
CA GLY A 68 35.65 -8.55 -7.39
C GLY A 68 36.18 -7.93 -6.09
N THR A 69 36.03 -8.59 -4.94
CA THR A 69 36.85 -8.28 -3.73
C THR A 69 37.16 -9.55 -2.94
N ALA A 70 37.55 -10.62 -3.63
CA ALA A 70 38.59 -11.45 -3.02
C ALA A 70 39.85 -10.59 -3.09
N ASP A 71 40.02 -9.69 -2.12
CA ASP A 71 41.37 -9.24 -1.76
C ASP A 71 42.09 -10.52 -1.40
N ILE A 72 42.74 -11.09 -2.41
CA ILE A 72 43.72 -12.12 -2.19
C ILE A 72 44.79 -11.40 -1.38
N GLU A 73 44.74 -11.54 -0.05
CA GLU A 73 45.84 -11.22 0.86
C GLU A 73 47.02 -12.15 0.54
N MET A 74 47.55 -12.06 -0.67
CA MET A 74 48.80 -12.67 -1.04
C MET A 74 49.82 -11.56 -0.92
N SER A 75 50.68 -11.66 0.11
CA SER A 75 51.81 -10.76 0.25
C SER A 75 52.65 -10.80 -1.04
N TRP A 76 53.23 -9.66 -1.42
CA TRP A 76 54.08 -9.56 -2.62
C TRP A 76 55.19 -10.63 -2.65
N ASP A 77 55.69 -11.04 -1.47
CA ASP A 77 56.67 -12.10 -1.29
C ASP A 77 56.16 -13.48 -1.76
N GLU A 78 54.88 -13.77 -1.59
CA GLU A 78 54.26 -15.03 -1.98
C GLU A 78 53.97 -15.09 -3.49
N TYR A 79 53.65 -13.94 -4.09
CA TYR A 79 53.46 -13.81 -5.54
C TYR A 79 54.78 -14.00 -6.30
N ASP A 80 55.86 -13.40 -5.78
CA ASP A 80 57.20 -13.44 -6.39
C ASP A 80 57.78 -14.86 -6.36
N ARG A 81 57.59 -15.59 -5.25
CA ARG A 81 58.02 -16.99 -5.12
C ARG A 81 57.29 -17.92 -6.09
N LYS A 82 55.99 -17.68 -6.33
CA LYS A 82 55.14 -18.62 -7.08
C LYS A 82 55.19 -18.40 -8.59
N TYR A 83 55.42 -17.18 -9.04
CA TYR A 83 55.28 -16.81 -10.46
C TYR A 83 56.51 -16.17 -11.09
N LEU A 84 57.47 -15.65 -10.32
CA LEU A 84 58.61 -14.91 -10.87
C LEU A 84 59.96 -15.62 -10.71
N ARG A 85 60.09 -16.58 -9.79
CA ARG A 85 61.25 -17.50 -9.79
C ARG A 85 61.02 -18.68 -10.73
N LYS A 86 61.53 -18.54 -11.96
CA LYS A 86 61.89 -19.66 -12.84
C LYS A 86 63.32 -20.10 -12.60
#